data_AF-A0A392V1W7-F1
#
_entry.id   AF-A0A392V1W7-F1
#
_cell.length_a   1.000
_cell.length_b   1.000
_cell.length_c   1.000
_cell.angle_alpha   90.00
_cell.angle_beta   90.00
_cell.angle_gamma   90.00
#
_symmetry.space_group_name_H-M   'P 1'
#
loop_
_entity.id
_entity.type
_entity.pdbx_description
1 polymer ?
#
loop_
_entity_poly.entity_id
_entity_poly.type
_entity_poly.pdbx_seq_one_letter_code
_entity_poly.pdbx_strand_id
1 'polypeptide(L)' 'MEAISEAFVFSLWGSSECGWTYLPAIGNSGGIMSIWSKLKASLVFTFI' A
#
# COMPACT_ATOMS: atom_id res chain seq x y z
N MET A 1 4.45 -13.99 -7.61
CA MET A 1 3.60 -13.10 -6.80
C MET A 1 4.36 -11.79 -6.68
N GLU A 2 3.85 -10.71 -7.26
CA GLU A 2 4.49 -9.39 -7.11
C GLU A 2 4.38 -9.00 -5.65
N ALA A 3 5.52 -8.83 -4.98
CA ALA A 3 5.57 -8.43 -3.58
C ALA A 3 6.13 -7.01 -3.52
N ILE A 4 5.34 -6.09 -2.96
CA ILE A 4 5.82 -4.74 -2.67
C ILE A 4 6.62 -4.79 -1.37
N SER A 5 7.81 -4.18 -1.36
CA SER A 5 8.67 -4.12 -0.18
C SER A 5 8.44 -2.85 0.61
N GLU A 6 8.71 -2.89 1.92
CA GLU A 6 8.69 -1.69 2.76
C GLU A 6 9.67 -0.62 2.26
N ALA A 7 10.82 -1.02 1.71
CA ALA A 7 11.80 -0.09 1.14
C ALA A 7 11.23 0.69 -0.06
N PHE A 8 10.43 0.04 -0.91
CA PHE A 8 9.76 0.70 -2.02
C PHE A 8 8.73 1.72 -1.53
N VAL A 9 7.90 1.34 -0.57
CA VAL A 9 6.88 2.23 0.01
C VAL A 9 7.53 3.41 0.73
N PHE A 10 8.61 3.16 1.46
CA PHE A 10 9.40 4.20 2.09
C PHE A 10 9.99 5.17 1.06
N SER A 11 10.51 4.67 -0.07
CA SER A 11 11.01 5.53 -1.15
C SER A 11 9.94 6.37 -1.82
N LEU A 12 8.69 5.89 -1.86
CA LEU A 12 7.56 6.57 -2.47
C LEU A 12 6.98 7.66 -1.56
N TRP A 13 6.86 7.35 -0.26
CA TRP A 13 6.20 8.23 0.72
C TRP A 13 7.19 9.12 1.48
N GLY A 14 8.44 8.70 1.63
CA GLY A 14 9.49 9.45 2.34
C GLY A 14 9.36 9.45 3.86
N SER A 15 8.55 8.56 4.45
CA SER A 15 8.39 8.47 5.91
C SER A 15 8.06 7.04 6.36
N SER A 16 8.58 6.67 7.54
CA SER A 16 8.28 5.41 8.23
C SER A 16 6.88 5.38 8.86
N GLU A 17 6.25 6.55 9.03
CA GLU A 17 4.94 6.73 9.67
C GLU A 17 3.78 6.59 8.67
N CYS A 18 3.92 5.67 7.71
CA CYS A 18 2.86 5.30 6.78
C CYS A 18 2.39 3.86 7.01
N GLY A 19 1.09 3.66 6.93
CA GLY A 19 0.47 2.36 6.77
C GLY A 19 0.23 2.14 5.29
N TRP A 20 0.37 0.90 4.83
CA TRP A 20 0.14 0.58 3.44
C TRP A 20 -0.38 -0.84 3.31
N THR A 21 -1.13 -1.07 2.23
CA THR A 21 -1.57 -2.40 1.81
C THR A 21 -1.62 -2.43 0.30
N TYR A 22 -1.52 -3.63 -0.27
CA TYR A 22 -1.60 -3.81 -1.70
C TYR A 22 -2.35 -5.09 -2.03
N LEU A 23 -3.02 -5.05 -3.18
CA LEU A 23 -3.65 -6.20 -3.81
C LEU A 23 -2.85 -6.48 -5.08
N PRO A 24 -2.09 -7.59 -5.14
CA PRO A 24 -1.22 -7.88 -6.26
C PRO A 24 -2.05 -8.08 -7.54
N ALA A 25 -1.47 -7.75 -8.68
CA ALA A 25 -2.06 -8.05 -9.97
C ALA A 25 -2.19 -9.58 -10.16
N ILE A 26 -3.36 -10.04 -10.62
CA ILE A 26 -3.59 -11.44 -10.99
C ILE A 26 -3.81 -11.50 -12.51
N GLY A 27 -2.80 -11.96 -13.25
CA GLY A 27 -2.85 -12.00 -14.71
C GLY A 27 -2.73 -10.62 -15.33
N ASN A 28 -3.69 -10.22 -16.17
CA ASN A 28 -3.69 -8.91 -16.86
C ASN A 28 -4.50 -7.82 -16.13
N SER A 29 -5.08 -8.13 -14.97
CA SER A 29 -5.73 -7.10 -14.14
C SER A 29 -4.66 -6.33 -13.37
N GLY A 30 -4.65 -5.00 -13.48
CA GLY A 30 -3.75 -4.16 -12.67
C GLY A 30 -3.94 -4.40 -11.16
N GLY A 31 -2.87 -4.22 -10.40
CA GLY A 31 -2.91 -4.26 -8.93
C GLY A 31 -3.30 -2.91 -8.33
N ILE A 32 -3.70 -2.91 -7.06
CA ILE A 32 -4.01 -1.69 -6.31
C ILE A 32 -3.05 -1.57 -5.14
N MET A 33 -2.51 -0.38 -4.92
CA MET A 33 -1.72 -0.04 -3.74
C MET A 33 -2.34 1.14 -3.03
N SER A 34 -2.53 1.02 -1.72
CA SER A 34 -3.05 2.08 -0.84
C SER A 34 -2.00 2.43 0.20
N ILE A 35 -1.72 3.73 0.36
CA ILE A 35 -0.78 4.28 1.33
C ILE A 35 -1.48 5.38 2.11
N TRP A 36 -1.33 5.39 3.43
CA TRP A 36 -1.94 6.39 4.31
C TRP A 36 -1.00 6.76 5.46
N SER A 37 -1.21 7.95 6.02
CA SER A 37 -0.50 8.37 7.24
C SER A 37 -1.11 7.69 8.47
N LYS A 38 -0.31 6.95 9.24
CA LYS A 38 -0.77 6.33 10.51
C LYS A 38 -1.24 7.37 11.53
N LEU A 39 -0.69 8.59 11.46
CA LEU A 39 -0.99 9.68 12.38
C LEU A 39 -2.33 10.36 12.11
N LYS A 40 -2.87 10.22 10.88
CA LYS A 40 -4.04 11.00 10.43
C LYS A 40 -5.18 10.15 9.90
N ALA A 41 -4.93 8.90 9.49
CA ALA A 41 -5.91 8.09 8.79
C ALA A 41 -6.43 6.94 9.67
N SER A 42 -7.75 6.93 9.86
CA SER A 42 -8.54 5.74 10.20
C SER A 42 -8.82 4.98 8.91
N LEU A 43 -8.65 3.65 8.90
CA LEU A 43 -8.95 2.81 7.75
C LEU A 43 -10.46 2.84 7.48
N VAL A 44 -10.90 3.49 6.39
CA VAL A 44 -12.33 3.73 6.13
C VAL A 44 -12.98 2.57 5.36
N PHE A 45 -12.29 1.91 4.43
CA PHE A 45 -12.79 0.71 3.74
C PHE A 45 -11.67 -0.22 3.26
N THR A 46 -11.94 -1.53 3.29
CA THR A 46 -11.14 -2.60 2.70
C THR A 46 -12.04 -3.41 1.77
N PHE A 47 -11.61 -3.58 0.52
CA PHE A 47 -12.23 -4.52 -0.41
C PHE A 47 -11.46 -5.84 -0.30
N ILE A 48 -12.17 -6.89 0.15
CA ILE A 48 -11.74 -8.30 0.14
C ILE A 48 -12.17 -8.93 -1.17
#